data_AF-A0A445EA95-F1
#
_entry.id   AF-A0A445EA95-F1
#
_cell.length_a   1.000
_cell.length_b   1.000
_cell.length_c   1.000
_cell.angle_alpha   90.00
_cell.angle_beta   90.00
_cell.angle_gamma   90.00
#
_symmetry.space_group_name_H-M   'P 1'
#
loop_
_entity.id
_entity.type
_entity.pdbx_description
1 polymer ?
#
loop_
_entity_poly.entity_id
_entity_poly.type
_entity_poly.pdbx_seq_one_letter_code
_entity_poly.pdbx_strand_id
1 'polypeptide(L)'
;MTKLIEKARNNASAFEKRSEYCDRDMAKSDLTMATELDPLRTYPYKYRAAVLMDVHKEAEAIAELSRAIDFKPDIQLLHLRAAFYDSMGDYVSTVRDCEAALCLDSSNGDMLELCNKARERIIEEK
;
A
#
# COMPACT_ATOMS: atom_id res chain seq x y z
N MET A 1 1.62 -26.73 11.37
CA MET A 1 2.86 -26.08 10.89
C MET A 1 3.32 -26.79 9.63
N THR A 2 3.38 -26.10 8.49
CA THR A 2 3.75 -26.68 7.19
C THR A 2 5.28 -26.83 7.07
N LYS A 3 5.75 -27.94 6.51
CA LYS A 3 7.18 -28.31 6.33
C LYS A 3 8.03 -27.26 5.60
N LEU A 4 7.40 -26.30 4.91
CA LEU A 4 8.06 -25.18 4.24
C LEU A 4 8.73 -24.21 5.22
N ILE A 5 8.16 -23.99 6.40
CA ILE A 5 8.65 -22.99 7.37
C ILE A 5 9.85 -23.54 8.16
N GLU A 6 9.89 -24.85 8.43
CA GLU A 6 11.04 -25.47 9.09
C GLU A 6 12.34 -25.30 8.31
N LYS A 7 12.26 -25.29 6.97
CA LYS A 7 13.42 -25.11 6.10
C LYS A 7 13.71 -23.65 5.73
N ALA A 8 12.77 -22.75 6.00
CA ALA A 8 12.80 -21.34 5.61
C ALA A 8 12.56 -20.39 6.79
N ARG A 9 13.01 -20.77 8.01
CA ARG A 9 12.76 -20.04 9.27
C ARG A 9 13.07 -18.54 9.22
N ASN A 10 13.90 -18.08 8.28
CA ASN A 10 14.31 -16.68 8.13
C ASN A 10 13.97 -16.09 6.74
N ASN A 11 13.00 -16.65 6.00
CA ASN A 11 12.67 -16.10 4.68
C ASN A 11 11.34 -15.33 4.70
N ALA A 12 11.43 -14.00 4.60
CA ALA A 12 10.28 -13.11 4.48
C ALA A 12 9.32 -13.55 3.36
N SER A 13 9.85 -14.05 2.22
CA SER A 13 9.01 -14.47 1.09
C SER A 13 8.18 -15.73 1.39
N ALA A 14 8.62 -16.59 2.31
CA ALA A 14 7.85 -17.77 2.71
C ALA A 14 6.65 -17.38 3.59
N PHE A 15 6.84 -16.41 4.48
CA PHE A 15 5.76 -15.82 5.28
C PHE A 15 4.77 -15.07 4.39
N GLU A 16 5.26 -14.25 3.47
CA GLU A 16 4.46 -13.56 2.46
C GLU A 16 3.60 -14.55 1.67
N LYS A 17 4.22 -15.59 1.11
CA LYS A 17 3.51 -16.57 0.28
C LYS A 17 2.47 -17.37 1.07
N ARG A 18 2.72 -17.66 2.34
CA ARG A 18 1.75 -18.36 3.19
C ARG A 18 0.57 -17.47 3.57
N SER A 19 0.82 -16.18 3.79
CA SER A 19 -0.24 -15.22 4.12
C SER A 19 -1.34 -15.13 3.04
N GLU A 20 -1.01 -15.40 1.78
CA GLU A 20 -1.97 -15.46 0.67
C GLU A 20 -3.05 -16.55 0.81
N TYR A 21 -2.77 -17.63 1.55
CA TYR A 21 -3.63 -18.82 1.63
C TYR A 21 -4.18 -19.09 3.03
N CYS A 22 -3.83 -18.27 4.03
CA CYS A 22 -4.25 -18.46 5.42
C CYS A 22 -5.41 -17.54 5.79
N ASP A 23 -6.10 -17.87 6.88
CA ASP A 23 -7.12 -17.02 7.47
C ASP A 23 -6.55 -15.65 7.88
N ARG A 24 -7.41 -14.64 7.93
CA ARG A 24 -7.03 -13.22 8.11
C ARG A 24 -6.10 -12.96 9.31
N ASP A 25 -6.30 -13.66 10.43
CA ASP A 25 -5.46 -13.49 11.62
C ASP A 25 -4.06 -14.12 11.46
N MET A 26 -3.98 -15.29 10.83
CA MET A 26 -2.70 -15.91 10.48
C MET A 26 -1.97 -15.10 9.42
N ALA A 27 -2.68 -14.57 8.43
CA ALA A 27 -2.11 -13.68 7.42
C ALA A 27 -1.49 -12.43 8.05
N LYS A 28 -2.16 -11.78 9.01
CA LYS A 28 -1.60 -10.64 9.75
C LYS A 28 -0.30 -11.00 10.49
N SER A 29 -0.27 -12.13 11.18
CA SER A 29 0.93 -12.58 11.90
C SER A 29 2.08 -12.86 10.94
N ASP A 30 1.80 -13.53 9.82
CA ASP A 30 2.81 -13.86 8.82
C ASP A 30 3.37 -12.61 8.14
N LEU A 31 2.52 -11.64 7.80
CA LEU A 31 2.93 -10.38 7.21
C LEU A 31 3.74 -9.50 8.18
N THR A 32 3.45 -9.59 9.48
CA THR A 32 4.25 -8.92 10.51
C THR A 32 5.66 -9.51 10.54
N MET A 33 5.78 -10.84 10.58
CA MET A 33 7.08 -11.52 10.53
C MET A 33 7.81 -11.25 9.20
N ALA A 34 7.10 -11.20 8.07
CA ALA A 34 7.69 -10.85 6.78
C ALA A 34 8.30 -9.43 6.79
N THR A 35 7.62 -8.49 7.44
CA THR A 35 8.10 -7.11 7.60
C THR A 35 9.30 -7.03 8.55
N GLU A 36 9.31 -7.80 9.63
CA GLU A 36 10.44 -7.88 10.58
C GLU A 36 11.70 -8.47 9.92
N LEU A 37 11.52 -9.46 9.04
CA LEU A 37 12.60 -10.11 8.31
C LEU A 37 13.12 -9.28 7.13
N ASP A 38 12.23 -8.60 6.39
CA ASP A 38 12.58 -7.77 5.23
C ASP A 38 11.64 -6.56 5.13
N PRO A 39 12.01 -5.40 5.72
CA PRO A 39 11.18 -4.20 5.72
C PRO A 39 10.95 -3.58 4.34
N LEU A 40 11.72 -3.97 3.31
CA LEU A 40 11.63 -3.43 1.95
C LEU A 40 10.55 -4.08 1.11
N ARG A 41 9.92 -5.14 1.61
CA ARG A 41 8.82 -5.84 0.93
C ARG A 41 7.58 -4.98 0.93
N THR A 42 7.04 -4.68 -0.25
CA THR A 42 5.85 -3.83 -0.39
C THR A 42 4.54 -4.56 -0.10
N TYR A 43 4.45 -5.86 -0.39
CA TYR A 43 3.23 -6.66 -0.23
C TYR A 43 2.66 -6.64 1.20
N PRO A 44 3.45 -6.86 2.27
CA PRO A 44 2.93 -6.81 3.64
C PRO A 44 2.26 -5.48 4.02
N TYR A 45 2.80 -4.35 3.55
CA TYR A 45 2.20 -3.04 3.80
C TYR A 45 0.92 -2.85 2.99
N LYS A 46 0.91 -3.22 1.70
CA LYS A 46 -0.28 -3.13 0.83
C LYS A 46 -1.44 -3.93 1.40
N TYR A 47 -1.21 -5.18 1.80
CA TYR A 47 -2.25 -6.04 2.34
C TYR A 47 -2.80 -5.51 3.67
N ARG A 48 -1.92 -5.13 4.61
CA ARG A 48 -2.35 -4.55 5.90
C ARG A 48 -3.14 -3.26 5.70
N ALA A 49 -2.69 -2.38 4.81
CA ALA A 49 -3.39 -1.14 4.51
C ALA A 49 -4.78 -1.40 3.90
N ALA A 50 -4.91 -2.34 2.96
CA ALA A 50 -6.21 -2.73 2.42
C ALA A 50 -7.15 -3.28 3.50
N VAL A 51 -6.66 -4.18 4.37
CA VAL A 51 -7.45 -4.70 5.50
C VAL A 51 -7.86 -3.60 6.47
N LEU A 52 -7.03 -2.58 6.67
CA LEU A 52 -7.34 -1.42 7.52
C LEU A 52 -8.42 -0.52 6.88
N MET A 53 -8.36 -0.31 5.56
CA MET A 53 -9.43 0.39 4.83
C MET A 53 -10.77 -0.34 4.92
N ASP A 54 -10.78 -1.68 4.78
CA ASP A 54 -11.99 -2.50 4.92
C ASP A 54 -12.68 -2.35 6.29
N VAL A 55 -11.91 -2.04 7.34
CA VAL A 55 -12.43 -1.83 8.70
C VAL A 55 -12.53 -0.36 9.07
N HIS A 56 -12.54 0.53 8.07
CA HIS A 56 -12.67 1.99 8.21
C HIS A 56 -11.58 2.65 9.09
N LYS A 57 -10.39 2.04 9.16
CA LYS A 57 -9.21 2.57 9.84
C LYS A 57 -8.29 3.27 8.84
N GLU A 58 -8.81 4.30 8.19
CA GLU A 58 -8.17 4.94 7.04
C GLU A 58 -6.82 5.59 7.40
N ALA A 59 -6.76 6.29 8.53
CA ALA A 59 -5.51 6.90 9.00
C ALA A 59 -4.40 5.86 9.25
N GLU A 60 -4.74 4.70 9.82
CA GLU A 60 -3.79 3.61 10.03
C GLU A 60 -3.35 2.99 8.69
N ALA A 61 -4.27 2.85 7.72
CA ALA A 61 -3.95 2.36 6.38
C ALA A 61 -2.97 3.27 5.64
N ILE A 62 -3.19 4.59 5.69
CA ILE A 62 -2.28 5.59 5.13
C ILE A 62 -0.91 5.54 5.81
N ALA A 63 -0.87 5.37 7.13
CA ALA A 63 0.38 5.24 7.86
C ALA A 63 1.16 3.99 7.45
N GLU A 64 0.50 2.84 7.25
CA GLU A 64 1.13 1.62 6.73
C GLU A 64 1.80 1.86 5.37
N LEU A 65 1.09 2.47 4.43
CA LEU A 65 1.64 2.78 3.10
C LEU A 65 2.77 3.81 3.16
N SER A 66 2.63 4.82 4.02
CA SER A 66 3.63 5.87 4.17
C SER A 66 4.96 5.33 4.66
N ARG A 67 4.94 4.42 5.65
CA ARG A 67 6.16 3.73 6.11
C ARG A 67 6.87 2.99 4.96
N ALA A 68 6.11 2.30 4.12
CA ALA A 68 6.68 1.58 2.98
C ALA A 68 7.31 2.53 1.94
N ILE A 69 6.62 3.64 1.65
CA ILE A 69 7.10 4.67 0.72
C ILE A 69 8.36 5.36 1.26
N ASP A 70 8.45 5.60 2.57
CA ASP A 70 9.62 6.20 3.21
C ASP A 70 10.88 5.34 3.06
N PHE A 71 10.72 4.00 3.06
CA PHE A 71 11.84 3.08 2.77
C PHE A 71 12.20 3.07 1.29
N LYS A 72 11.21 2.94 0.42
CA LYS A 72 11.39 2.92 -1.02
C LYS A 72 10.13 3.46 -1.71
N PRO A 73 10.22 4.63 -2.36
CA PRO A 73 9.16 5.10 -3.24
C PRO A 73 8.91 4.08 -4.35
N ASP A 74 7.67 3.62 -4.44
CA ASP A 74 7.22 2.66 -5.45
C ASP A 74 5.92 3.17 -6.06
N ILE A 75 5.81 3.05 -7.39
CA ILE A 75 4.66 3.56 -8.14
C ILE A 75 3.37 2.90 -7.67
N GLN A 76 3.39 1.59 -7.35
CA GLN A 76 2.17 0.91 -6.91
C GLN A 76 1.75 1.35 -5.51
N LEU A 77 2.69 1.67 -4.63
CA LEU A 77 2.39 2.20 -3.30
C LEU A 77 1.82 3.62 -3.37
N LEU A 78 2.40 4.48 -4.21
CA LEU A 78 1.91 5.83 -4.44
C LEU A 78 0.51 5.82 -5.06
N HIS A 79 0.29 4.97 -6.08
CA HIS A 79 -1.03 4.78 -6.68
C HIS A 79 -2.06 4.31 -5.65
N LEU A 80 -1.72 3.32 -4.81
CA LEU A 80 -2.63 2.81 -3.79
C LEU A 80 -2.97 3.88 -2.74
N ARG A 81 -1.98 4.66 -2.29
CA ARG A 81 -2.19 5.72 -1.31
C ARG A 81 -3.02 6.88 -1.89
N ALA A 82 -2.77 7.25 -3.16
CA ALA A 82 -3.59 8.22 -3.89
C ALA A 82 -5.06 7.76 -4.01
N ALA A 83 -5.30 6.48 -4.32
CA ALA A 83 -6.66 5.94 -4.37
C ALA A 83 -7.37 5.98 -3.00
N PHE A 84 -6.63 5.74 -1.91
CA PHE A 84 -7.20 5.89 -0.56
C PHE A 84 -7.54 7.36 -0.26
N TYR A 85 -6.65 8.30 -0.59
CA TYR A 85 -6.95 9.73 -0.45
C TYR A 85 -8.17 10.17 -1.27
N ASP A 86 -8.31 9.70 -2.53
CA ASP A 86 -9.49 10.00 -3.36
C ASP A 86 -10.78 9.46 -2.72
N SER A 87 -10.73 8.26 -2.13
CA SER A 87 -11.88 7.66 -1.43
C SER A 87 -12.28 8.42 -0.16
N MET A 88 -11.32 9.06 0.51
CA MET A 88 -11.54 9.90 1.69
C MET A 88 -11.97 11.33 1.34
N GLY A 89 -11.92 11.72 0.06
CA GLY A 89 -12.16 13.09 -0.39
C GLY A 89 -10.98 14.04 -0.17
N ASP A 90 -9.79 13.54 0.22
CA ASP A 90 -8.59 14.36 0.32
C ASP A 90 -7.91 14.50 -1.05
N TYR A 91 -8.52 15.29 -1.91
CA TYR A 91 -8.05 15.49 -3.29
C TYR A 91 -6.68 16.16 -3.35
N VAL A 92 -6.31 16.97 -2.35
CA VAL A 92 -5.00 17.61 -2.28
C VAL A 92 -3.90 16.57 -2.11
N SER A 93 -4.09 15.62 -1.19
CA SER A 93 -3.14 14.52 -0.99
C SER A 93 -3.12 13.56 -2.17
N THR A 94 -4.27 13.32 -2.83
CA THR A 94 -4.34 12.53 -4.07
C THR A 94 -3.45 13.13 -5.15
N VAL A 95 -3.58 14.43 -5.44
CA VAL A 95 -2.76 15.11 -6.47
C VAL A 95 -1.28 15.00 -6.15
N ARG A 96 -0.89 15.19 -4.88
CA ARG A 96 0.51 15.10 -4.45
C ARG A 96 1.11 13.71 -4.73
N ASP A 97 0.38 12.64 -4.40
CA ASP A 97 0.86 11.28 -4.64
C ASP A 97 0.84 10.93 -6.14
N CYS A 98 -0.13 11.46 -6.91
CA CYS A 98 -0.14 11.34 -8.35
C CYS A 98 1.06 12.01 -9.02
N GLU A 99 1.39 13.24 -8.61
CA GLU A 99 2.57 13.94 -9.10
C GLU A 99 3.85 13.20 -8.77
N ALA A 100 3.98 12.69 -7.53
CA ALA A 100 5.11 11.87 -7.14
C ALA A 100 5.24 10.59 -8.01
N ALA A 101 4.13 9.93 -8.32
CA ALA A 101 4.14 8.75 -9.19
C ALA A 101 4.50 9.11 -10.65
N LEU A 102 3.99 10.23 -11.17
CA LEU A 102 4.31 10.74 -12.51
C LEU A 102 5.77 11.19 -12.64
N CYS A 103 6.42 11.60 -11.55
CA CYS A 103 7.86 11.84 -11.53
C CYS A 103 8.68 10.56 -11.69
N LEU A 104 8.16 9.41 -11.23
CA LEU A 104 8.82 8.10 -11.38
C LEU A 104 8.53 7.48 -12.75
N ASP A 105 7.29 7.61 -13.23
CA ASP A 105 6.87 7.17 -14.55
C ASP A 105 5.90 8.20 -15.16
N SER A 106 6.45 9.03 -16.03
CA SER A 106 5.72 10.09 -16.72
C SER A 106 4.72 9.58 -17.76
N SER A 107 4.75 8.28 -18.08
CA SER A 107 3.89 7.65 -19.09
C SER A 107 2.67 6.93 -18.51
N ASN A 108 2.49 6.98 -17.19
CA ASN A 108 1.37 6.32 -16.52
C ASN A 108 0.07 7.09 -16.75
N GLY A 109 -0.72 6.64 -17.74
CA GLY A 109 -2.00 7.25 -18.10
C GLY A 109 -3.03 7.23 -16.96
N ASP A 110 -3.08 6.14 -16.19
CA ASP A 110 -4.02 5.99 -15.08
C ASP A 110 -3.75 7.05 -13.98
N MET A 111 -2.48 7.27 -13.65
CA MET A 111 -2.09 8.30 -12.68
C MET A 111 -2.39 9.71 -13.17
N LEU A 112 -2.23 9.96 -14.47
CA LEU A 112 -2.53 11.26 -15.06
C LEU A 112 -4.03 11.56 -15.03
N GLU A 113 -4.87 10.57 -15.36
CA GLU A 113 -6.32 10.68 -15.29
C GLU A 113 -6.79 10.94 -13.84
N LEU A 114 -6.27 10.17 -12.88
CA LEU A 114 -6.57 10.35 -11.47
C LEU A 114 -6.17 11.75 -10.96
N CYS A 115 -5.00 12.24 -11.37
CA CYS A 115 -4.51 13.57 -11.03
C CYS A 115 -5.44 14.68 -11.56
N ASN A 116 -5.83 14.61 -12.83
CA ASN A 116 -6.71 15.60 -13.45
C ASN A 116 -8.08 15.62 -12.78
N LYS A 117 -8.67 14.45 -12.55
CA LYS A 117 -9.95 14.32 -11.86
C LYS A 117 -9.92 14.90 -10.44
N ALA A 118 -8.85 14.62 -9.68
CA ALA A 118 -8.69 15.18 -8.34
C ALA A 118 -8.54 16.71 -8.37
N ARG A 119 -7.83 17.27 -9.35
CA ARG A 119 -7.70 18.73 -9.54
C ARG A 119 -9.03 19.41 -9.87
N GLU A 120 -9.86 18.80 -10.70
CA GLU A 120 -11.20 19.31 -11.01
C GLU A 120 -12.06 19.40 -9.75
N ARG A 121 -12.07 18.34 -8.93
CA ARG A 121 -12.83 18.35 -7.66
C ARG A 121 -12.35 19.43 -6.67
N ILE A 122 -11.04 19.68 -6.58
CA ILE A 122 -10.50 20.78 -5.76
C ILE A 122 -11.05 22.14 -6.21
N ILE A 123 -11.29 22.33 -7.51
CA ILE A 123 -11.84 23.57 -8.05
C ILE A 123 -13.35 23.65 -7.78
N GLU A 124 -14.08 22.54 -7.91
CA GLU A 124 -15.53 22.48 -7.67
C GLU A 124 -15.89 22.71 -6.19
N GLU A 125 -15.02 22.36 -5.25
CA GLU A 125 -15.23 22.56 -3.82
C GLU A 125 -14.89 23.98 -3.31
N LYS A 126 -14.43 24.88 -4.19
CA LYS A 126 -14.11 26.29 -3.88
C LYS A 126 -15.21 27.25 -4.29
#